data_AF-A0A966SL18-F1
#
_entry.id   AF-A0A966SL18-F1
#
_cell.length_a   1.000
_cell.length_b   1.000
_cell.length_c   1.000
_cell.angle_alpha   90.00
_cell.angle_beta   90.00
_cell.angle_gamma   90.00
#
_symmetry.space_group_name_H-M   'P 1'
#
loop_
_entity.id
_entity.type
_entity.pdbx_description
1 polymer ?
#
loop_
_entity_poly.entity_id
_entity_poly.type
_entity_poly.pdbx_seq_one_letter_code
_entity_poly.pdbx_strand_id
1 'polypeptide(L)'
;MKKVLILTAGFGEGHNAAARNLRDALELVAPETQVEVLDLFESTYGRLNSIVKTAHLGMVRYAPTLWRGIYSLLDHASVGDSGVGGLTRLRSALDDVLRVTQPDCVVSTYPAYAPVIKELFRDHSEKPFRFVTIVTDSISVNASWHRAPSDAFVVANRPTATVLHHAGVPAERIYPLGFPVSPQFAAPGIQPCPLEDDGPIKLLYVINHGKKKCGKVLDRLLENERVHLTITTGRDAELKAELQDRFRKYDGRVQVLGWTNQMPALILSHHVLIGKAGGAVVQEAIAA
;
A
#
# COMPACT_ATOMS: atom_id res chain seq x y z
N MET A 1 6.34 -25.85 12.54
CA MET A 1 6.69 -24.52 11.98
C MET A 1 5.41 -23.88 11.48
N LYS A 2 5.11 -22.64 11.86
CA LYS A 2 3.89 -21.96 11.39
C LYS A 2 4.14 -21.33 10.02
N LYS A 3 3.11 -21.34 9.16
CA LYS A 3 3.17 -20.77 7.80
C LYS A 3 2.17 -19.64 7.63
N VAL A 4 2.64 -18.48 7.20
CA VAL A 4 1.83 -17.29 6.93
C VAL A 4 1.95 -16.93 5.45
N LEU A 5 0.81 -16.90 4.75
CA LEU A 5 0.73 -16.46 3.36
C LEU A 5 0.09 -15.06 3.31
N ILE A 6 0.84 -14.07 2.85
CA ILE A 6 0.38 -12.68 2.70
C ILE A 6 0.04 -12.43 1.23
N LEU A 7 -1.23 -12.15 0.96
CA LEU A 7 -1.77 -11.87 -0.37
C LEU A 7 -1.85 -10.35 -0.60
N THR A 8 -1.25 -9.87 -1.69
CA THR A 8 -1.27 -8.46 -2.10
C THR A 8 -1.63 -8.31 -3.58
N ALA A 9 -1.63 -7.09 -4.13
CA ALA A 9 -1.91 -6.87 -5.54
C ALA A 9 -1.18 -5.65 -6.12
N GLY A 10 -0.55 -5.81 -7.28
CA GLY A 10 0.34 -4.85 -7.94
C GLY A 10 -0.31 -3.56 -8.47
N PHE A 11 -1.59 -3.34 -8.15
CA PHE A 11 -2.37 -2.15 -8.51
C PHE A 11 -2.09 -0.93 -7.62
N GLY A 12 -1.34 -1.07 -6.51
CA GLY A 12 -0.94 0.07 -5.68
C GLY A 12 0.27 -0.21 -4.78
N GLU A 13 1.23 0.72 -4.75
CA GLU A 13 2.46 0.57 -3.94
C GLU A 13 2.16 0.55 -2.43
N GLY A 14 1.04 1.12 -1.97
CA GLY A 14 0.64 1.10 -0.56
C GLY A 14 0.25 -0.29 -0.04
N HIS A 15 -0.48 -1.08 -0.83
CA HIS A 15 -0.83 -2.47 -0.47
C HIS A 15 0.42 -3.35 -0.40
N ASN A 16 1.31 -3.18 -1.38
CA ASN A 16 2.57 -3.91 -1.44
C ASN A 16 3.50 -3.49 -0.30
N ALA A 17 3.51 -2.21 0.10
CA ALA A 17 4.26 -1.73 1.25
C ALA A 17 3.74 -2.37 2.55
N ALA A 18 2.43 -2.38 2.77
CA ALA A 18 1.84 -3.03 3.94
C ALA A 18 2.20 -4.54 4.00
N ALA A 19 2.12 -5.24 2.87
CA ALA A 19 2.47 -6.67 2.80
C ALA A 19 3.95 -6.93 3.13
N ARG A 20 4.87 -6.14 2.55
CA ARG A 20 6.31 -6.25 2.84
C ARG A 20 6.63 -5.92 4.29
N ASN A 21 6.06 -4.84 4.81
CA ASN A 21 6.29 -4.41 6.18
C ASN A 21 5.78 -5.43 7.20
N LEU A 22 4.63 -6.06 6.92
CA LEU A 22 4.11 -7.14 7.74
C LEU A 22 5.02 -8.37 7.72
N ARG A 23 5.53 -8.75 6.54
CA ARG A 23 6.53 -9.82 6.42
C ARG A 23 7.76 -9.50 7.25
N ASP A 24 8.37 -8.34 7.03
CA ASP A 24 9.62 -7.94 7.70
C ASP A 24 9.44 -7.91 9.22
N ALA A 25 8.27 -7.45 9.71
CA ALA A 25 7.95 -7.47 11.13
C ALA A 25 7.77 -8.90 11.67
N LEU A 26 7.06 -9.78 10.94
CA LEU A 26 6.86 -11.17 11.35
C LEU A 26 8.18 -11.96 11.38
N GLU A 27 9.04 -11.79 10.39
CA GLU A 27 10.37 -12.40 10.35
C GLU A 27 11.24 -11.94 11.53
N LEU A 28 11.05 -10.70 12.00
CA LEU A 28 11.76 -10.16 13.16
C LEU A 28 11.23 -10.70 14.50
N VAL A 29 9.90 -10.74 14.69
CA VAL A 29 9.29 -11.08 15.98
C VAL A 29 8.98 -12.57 16.16
N ALA A 30 8.92 -13.33 15.07
CA ALA A 30 8.65 -14.76 15.05
C ALA A 30 9.52 -15.45 13.97
N PRO A 31 10.86 -15.50 14.17
CA PRO A 31 11.82 -15.96 13.16
C PRO A 31 11.63 -17.43 12.75
N GLU A 32 10.94 -18.22 13.56
CA GLU A 32 10.54 -19.60 13.26
C GLU A 32 9.29 -19.70 12.38
N THR A 33 8.64 -18.59 12.04
CA THR A 33 7.48 -18.56 11.16
C THR A 33 7.93 -18.39 9.71
N GLN A 34 7.47 -19.28 8.83
CA GLN A 34 7.68 -19.14 7.40
C GLN A 34 6.66 -18.13 6.85
N VAL A 35 7.14 -17.00 6.34
CA VAL A 35 6.29 -15.94 5.78
C VAL A 35 6.52 -15.82 4.27
N GLU A 36 5.45 -15.89 3.50
CA GLU A 36 5.49 -15.73 2.05
C GLU A 36 4.59 -14.56 1.63
N VAL A 37 5.10 -13.68 0.77
CA VAL A 37 4.30 -12.59 0.17
C VAL A 37 4.05 -12.93 -1.29
N LEU A 38 2.78 -13.00 -1.67
CA LEU A 38 2.35 -13.33 -3.02
C LEU A 38 1.46 -12.24 -3.60
N ASP A 39 1.87 -11.69 -4.74
CA ASP A 39 1.00 -10.92 -5.64
C ASP A 39 0.27 -11.89 -6.57
N LEU A 40 -0.90 -12.39 -6.12
CA LEU A 40 -1.64 -13.39 -6.87
C LEU A 40 -2.20 -12.83 -8.19
N PHE A 41 -2.42 -11.52 -8.27
CA PHE A 41 -2.87 -10.90 -9.52
C PHE A 41 -1.73 -10.90 -10.56
N GLU A 42 -0.50 -10.59 -10.14
CA GLU A 42 0.67 -10.72 -11.01
C GLU A 42 0.96 -12.18 -11.40
N SER A 43 0.81 -13.15 -10.49
CA SER A 43 1.03 -14.55 -10.84
C SER A 43 -0.07 -15.13 -11.75
N THR A 44 -1.33 -14.72 -11.57
CA THR A 44 -2.49 -15.24 -12.32
C THR A 44 -2.62 -14.63 -13.71
N TYR A 45 -2.34 -13.34 -13.85
CA TYR A 45 -2.53 -12.60 -15.11
C TYR A 45 -1.20 -12.21 -15.78
N GLY A 46 -0.09 -12.78 -15.29
CA GLY A 46 1.27 -12.35 -15.62
C GLY A 46 1.57 -10.98 -15.02
N ARG A 47 2.78 -10.44 -15.27
CA ARG A 47 3.03 -8.98 -15.15
C ARG A 47 1.90 -8.29 -15.86
N LEU A 48 0.88 -7.84 -15.12
CA LEU A 48 -0.30 -7.19 -15.65
C LEU A 48 0.21 -6.19 -16.66
N ASN A 49 -0.04 -6.47 -17.94
CA ASN A 49 0.67 -5.87 -19.06
C ASN A 49 0.76 -4.37 -18.76
N SER A 50 1.93 -3.76 -18.87
CA SER A 50 2.18 -2.36 -18.47
C SER A 50 1.06 -1.42 -18.92
N ILE A 51 0.38 -1.76 -20.02
CA ILE A 51 -0.88 -1.24 -20.55
C ILE A 51 -2.05 -1.22 -19.55
N VAL A 52 -2.40 -2.29 -18.82
CA VAL A 52 -3.50 -2.33 -17.83
C VAL A 52 -3.17 -1.49 -16.61
N LYS A 53 -1.92 -1.53 -16.12
CA LYS A 53 -1.46 -0.67 -15.04
C LYS A 53 -1.46 0.81 -15.46
N THR A 54 -1.06 1.09 -16.70
CA THR A 54 -1.10 2.43 -17.31
C THR A 54 -2.52 2.88 -17.61
N ALA A 55 -3.43 1.97 -17.96
CA ALA A 55 -4.85 2.24 -18.17
C ALA A 55 -5.57 2.49 -16.84
N HIS A 56 -5.25 1.74 -15.78
CA HIS A 56 -5.75 1.99 -14.43
C HIS A 56 -5.26 3.34 -13.90
N LEU A 57 -3.95 3.59 -13.93
CA LEU A 57 -3.36 4.88 -13.54
C LEU A 57 -3.85 6.03 -14.44
N GLY A 58 -4.09 5.77 -15.72
CA GLY A 58 -4.65 6.71 -16.69
C GLY A 58 -6.13 7.01 -16.45
N MET A 59 -6.93 6.01 -16.08
CA MET A 59 -8.36 6.14 -15.79
C MET A 59 -8.59 6.91 -14.50
N VAL A 60 -7.79 6.65 -13.47
CA VAL A 60 -7.73 7.47 -12.24
C VAL A 60 -7.28 8.92 -12.56
N ARG A 61 -6.43 9.11 -13.57
CA ARG A 61 -5.87 10.42 -13.95
C ARG A 61 -6.77 11.26 -14.87
N TYR A 62 -7.56 10.65 -15.76
CA TYR A 62 -8.26 11.33 -16.84
C TYR A 62 -9.77 11.12 -16.87
N ALA A 63 -10.29 10.12 -16.15
CA ALA A 63 -11.72 9.81 -16.10
C ALA A 63 -12.20 9.47 -14.67
N PRO A 64 -12.05 10.38 -13.68
CA PRO A 64 -12.39 10.11 -12.29
C PRO A 64 -13.88 9.77 -12.08
N THR A 65 -14.78 10.27 -12.94
CA THR A 65 -16.22 9.92 -12.92
C THR A 65 -16.49 8.52 -13.46
N LEU A 66 -15.74 8.04 -14.46
CA LEU A 66 -15.82 6.66 -14.94
C LEU A 66 -15.28 5.68 -13.88
N TRP A 67 -14.21 6.06 -13.19
CA TRP A 67 -13.72 5.32 -12.03
C TRP A 67 -14.74 5.30 -10.91
N ARG A 68 -15.39 6.44 -10.61
CA ARG A 68 -16.49 6.54 -9.64
C ARG A 68 -17.69 5.67 -10.03
N GLY A 69 -17.95 5.52 -11.34
CA GLY A 69 -18.98 4.63 -11.88
C GLY A 69 -18.61 3.15 -11.78
N ILE A 70 -17.35 2.76 -12.03
CA ILE A 70 -16.86 1.40 -11.78
C ILE A 70 -16.88 1.10 -10.28
N TYR A 71 -16.49 2.06 -9.44
CA TYR A 71 -16.60 1.99 -8.00
C TYR A 71 -18.06 1.87 -7.54
N SER A 72 -18.99 2.64 -8.10
CA SER A 72 -20.41 2.55 -7.76
C SER A 72 -21.03 1.26 -8.27
N LEU A 73 -20.59 0.74 -9.42
CA LEU A 73 -20.95 -0.58 -9.92
C LEU A 73 -20.43 -1.70 -9.02
N LEU A 74 -19.20 -1.59 -8.49
CA LEU A 74 -18.69 -2.52 -7.48
C LEU A 74 -19.35 -2.33 -6.11
N ASP A 75 -19.86 -1.14 -5.81
CA ASP A 75 -20.63 -0.85 -4.61
C ASP A 75 -22.10 -1.29 -4.68
N HIS A 76 -22.67 -1.35 -5.89
CA HIS A 76 -24.03 -1.78 -6.18
C HIS A 76 -24.11 -3.19 -6.79
N ALA A 77 -23.00 -3.83 -7.10
CA ALA A 77 -22.96 -5.23 -7.52
C ALA A 77 -23.39 -6.10 -6.34
N SER A 78 -24.65 -6.52 -6.39
CA SER A 78 -25.18 -7.61 -5.58
C SER A 78 -24.32 -8.84 -5.78
N VAL A 79 -23.92 -9.47 -4.66
CA VAL A 79 -23.36 -10.83 -4.66
C VAL A 79 -24.50 -11.78 -5.04
N GLY A 80 -24.77 -11.88 -6.34
CA GLY A 80 -25.89 -12.62 -6.87
C GLY A 80 -25.98 -12.37 -8.38
N ASP A 81 -25.50 -13.36 -9.12
CA ASP A 81 -25.61 -13.53 -10.57
C ASP A 81 -24.96 -12.48 -11.48
N SER A 82 -24.09 -12.99 -12.36
CA SER A 82 -23.49 -12.36 -13.54
C SER A 82 -22.20 -11.52 -13.35
N GLY A 83 -21.05 -12.21 -13.45
CA GLY A 83 -19.71 -11.60 -13.60
C GLY A 83 -18.52 -12.58 -13.56
N VAL A 84 -18.76 -13.88 -13.77
CA VAL A 84 -17.90 -15.01 -13.33
C VAL A 84 -16.73 -15.33 -14.30
N GLY A 85 -16.21 -14.35 -15.04
CA GLY A 85 -15.06 -14.57 -15.93
C GLY A 85 -13.71 -14.27 -15.25
N GLY A 86 -13.62 -13.11 -14.60
CA GLY A 86 -12.38 -12.63 -13.99
C GLY A 86 -12.03 -13.35 -12.69
N LEU A 87 -12.99 -13.45 -11.76
CA LEU A 87 -12.77 -14.06 -10.45
C LEU A 87 -12.44 -15.56 -10.52
N THR A 88 -12.90 -16.28 -11.54
CA THR A 88 -12.70 -17.73 -11.67
C THR A 88 -11.23 -18.12 -11.82
N ARG A 89 -10.43 -17.33 -12.57
CA ARG A 89 -8.99 -17.56 -12.68
C ARG A 89 -8.27 -17.29 -11.37
N LEU A 90 -8.60 -16.17 -10.71
CA LEU A 90 -8.04 -15.81 -9.41
C LEU A 90 -8.40 -16.84 -8.34
N ARG A 91 -9.63 -17.37 -8.37
CA ARG A 91 -10.10 -18.45 -7.52
C ARG A 91 -9.30 -19.72 -7.73
N SER A 92 -9.14 -20.18 -8.97
CA SER A 92 -8.35 -21.37 -9.29
C SER A 92 -6.89 -21.22 -8.84
N ALA A 93 -6.27 -20.08 -9.13
CA ALA A 93 -4.90 -19.80 -8.71
C ALA A 93 -4.76 -19.75 -7.19
N LEU A 94 -5.70 -19.13 -6.48
CA LEU A 94 -5.70 -19.11 -5.02
C LEU A 94 -5.83 -20.51 -4.45
N ASP A 95 -6.73 -21.32 -5.01
CA ASP A 95 -6.97 -22.70 -4.59
C ASP A 95 -5.72 -23.59 -4.78
N ASP A 96 -5.02 -23.46 -5.92
CA ASP A 96 -3.74 -24.14 -6.15
C ASP A 96 -2.67 -23.71 -5.14
N VAL A 97 -2.53 -22.40 -4.91
CA VAL A 97 -1.58 -21.87 -3.93
C VAL A 97 -1.88 -22.38 -2.53
N LEU A 98 -3.15 -22.37 -2.11
CA LEU A 98 -3.55 -22.86 -0.78
C LEU A 98 -3.28 -24.36 -0.61
N ARG A 99 -3.52 -25.17 -1.65
CA ARG A 99 -3.21 -26.61 -1.65
C ARG A 99 -1.71 -26.88 -1.52
N VAL A 100 -0.88 -26.13 -2.23
CA VAL A 100 0.58 -26.34 -2.24
C VAL A 100 1.24 -25.80 -0.97
N THR A 101 0.89 -24.58 -0.58
CA THR A 101 1.53 -23.90 0.55
C THR A 101 1.05 -24.42 1.91
N GLN A 102 -0.22 -24.83 1.99
CA GLN A 102 -0.91 -25.24 3.22
C GLN A 102 -0.62 -24.30 4.40
N PRO A 103 -1.03 -23.01 4.30
CA PRO A 103 -0.71 -22.03 5.33
C PRO A 103 -1.55 -22.25 6.58
N ASP A 104 -1.02 -21.91 7.76
CA ASP A 104 -1.80 -21.82 9.01
C ASP A 104 -2.63 -20.52 9.06
N CYS A 105 -2.11 -19.47 8.41
CA CYS A 105 -2.76 -18.16 8.34
C CYS A 105 -2.58 -17.54 6.95
N VAL A 106 -3.67 -16.99 6.44
CA VAL A 106 -3.70 -16.17 5.22
C VAL A 106 -3.99 -14.74 5.63
N VAL A 107 -3.15 -13.81 5.22
CA VAL A 107 -3.33 -12.38 5.44
C VAL A 107 -3.58 -11.70 4.11
N SER A 108 -4.58 -10.83 4.02
CA SER A 108 -4.85 -10.01 2.83
C SER A 108 -4.54 -8.55 3.10
N THR A 109 -3.76 -7.92 2.22
CA THR A 109 -3.60 -6.45 2.19
C THR A 109 -4.33 -5.82 1.00
N TYR A 110 -5.30 -6.53 0.41
CA TYR A 110 -6.06 -6.09 -0.76
C TYR A 110 -7.53 -6.53 -0.68
N PRO A 111 -8.52 -5.69 -1.03
CA PRO A 111 -9.92 -5.98 -0.71
C PRO A 111 -10.52 -7.16 -1.50
N ALA A 112 -9.90 -7.59 -2.61
CA ALA A 112 -10.49 -8.60 -3.49
C ALA A 112 -10.43 -10.05 -2.98
N TYR A 113 -9.62 -10.36 -1.96
CA TYR A 113 -9.38 -11.76 -1.56
C TYR A 113 -10.47 -12.34 -0.66
N ALA A 114 -11.12 -11.53 0.17
CA ALA A 114 -12.16 -12.02 1.08
C ALA A 114 -13.36 -12.65 0.35
N PRO A 115 -13.90 -12.04 -0.73
CA PRO A 115 -14.95 -12.68 -1.53
C PRO A 115 -14.51 -13.98 -2.19
N VAL A 116 -13.28 -14.05 -2.71
CA VAL A 116 -12.74 -15.25 -3.38
C VAL A 116 -12.60 -16.41 -2.40
N ILE A 117 -12.08 -16.15 -1.19
CA ILE A 117 -11.99 -17.15 -0.12
C ILE A 117 -13.38 -17.60 0.30
N LYS A 118 -14.34 -16.67 0.48
CA LYS A 118 -15.73 -17.02 0.81
C LYS A 118 -16.33 -17.97 -0.24
N GLU A 119 -16.08 -17.72 -1.52
CA GLU A 119 -16.57 -18.57 -2.61
C GLU A 119 -15.89 -19.95 -2.62
N LEU A 120 -14.58 -20.01 -2.37
CA LEU A 120 -13.82 -21.26 -2.36
C LEU A 120 -14.29 -22.23 -1.27
N PHE A 121 -14.75 -21.72 -0.14
CA PHE A 121 -15.22 -22.49 1.01
C PHE A 121 -16.75 -22.39 1.23
N ARG A 122 -17.51 -22.13 0.16
CA ARG A 122 -18.98 -21.96 0.24
C ARG A 122 -19.72 -23.25 0.60
N ASP A 123 -19.21 -24.41 0.18
CA ASP A 123 -19.90 -25.70 0.29
C ASP A 123 -19.64 -26.44 1.62
N HIS A 124 -19.48 -25.69 2.71
CA HIS A 124 -19.23 -26.22 4.08
C HIS A 124 -17.90 -26.96 4.29
N SER A 125 -16.92 -26.79 3.41
CA SER A 125 -15.55 -27.22 3.70
C SER A 125 -14.96 -26.38 4.84
N GLU A 126 -14.47 -27.03 5.89
CA GLU A 126 -13.74 -26.32 6.94
C GLU A 126 -12.47 -25.69 6.35
N LYS A 127 -12.34 -24.38 6.54
CA LYS A 127 -11.15 -23.62 6.13
C LYS A 127 -10.00 -23.99 7.09
N PRO A 128 -8.88 -24.57 6.61
CA PRO A 128 -7.83 -25.08 7.48
C PRO A 128 -6.88 -24.00 8.03
N PHE A 129 -7.20 -22.71 7.82
CA PHE A 129 -6.36 -21.57 8.18
C PHE A 129 -7.18 -20.42 8.77
N ARG A 130 -6.51 -19.48 9.45
CA ARG A 130 -7.11 -18.19 9.84
C ARG A 130 -6.95 -17.17 8.72
N PHE A 131 -8.02 -16.43 8.42
CA PHE A 131 -8.00 -15.37 7.40
C PHE A 131 -8.09 -13.99 8.04
N VAL A 132 -7.04 -13.19 7.87
CA VAL A 132 -6.92 -11.84 8.42
C VAL A 132 -6.91 -10.83 7.28
N THR A 133 -7.70 -9.77 7.39
CA THR A 133 -7.71 -8.66 6.43
C THR A 133 -7.08 -7.42 7.04
N ILE A 134 -6.03 -6.90 6.41
CA ILE A 134 -5.38 -5.64 6.77
C ILE A 134 -5.98 -4.54 5.88
N VAL A 135 -6.81 -3.68 6.46
CA VAL A 135 -7.43 -2.57 5.74
C VAL A 135 -6.40 -1.47 5.52
N THR A 136 -6.05 -1.23 4.25
CA THR A 136 -5.07 -0.19 3.87
C THR A 136 -5.71 1.12 3.42
N ASP A 137 -7.04 1.19 3.36
CA ASP A 137 -7.79 2.42 3.09
C ASP A 137 -7.80 3.33 4.32
N SER A 138 -7.63 4.63 4.11
CA SER A 138 -7.66 5.64 5.16
C SER A 138 -8.96 6.44 5.10
N ILE A 139 -9.64 6.58 6.25
CA ILE A 139 -10.87 7.38 6.47
C ILE A 139 -12.10 6.83 5.73
N SER A 140 -12.06 6.74 4.40
CA SER A 140 -13.14 6.17 3.58
C SER A 140 -12.77 4.74 3.20
N VAL A 141 -13.34 3.76 3.92
CA VAL A 141 -13.12 2.34 3.64
C VAL A 141 -14.06 1.90 2.53
N ASN A 142 -13.52 1.39 1.41
CA ASN A 142 -14.39 0.81 0.39
C ASN A 142 -15.06 -0.47 0.91
N ALA A 143 -16.34 -0.67 0.59
CA ALA A 143 -17.09 -1.79 1.12
C ALA A 143 -16.61 -3.17 0.62
N SER A 144 -15.81 -3.23 -0.46
CA SER A 144 -15.11 -4.45 -0.87
C SER A 144 -14.21 -5.04 0.23
N TRP A 145 -13.72 -4.22 1.17
CA TRP A 145 -12.94 -4.71 2.30
C TRP A 145 -13.75 -5.59 3.26
N HIS A 146 -15.04 -5.32 3.46
CA HIS A 146 -15.81 -5.91 4.56
C HIS A 146 -17.10 -6.63 4.13
N ARG A 147 -17.47 -6.58 2.84
CA ARG A 147 -18.63 -7.33 2.29
C ARG A 147 -18.49 -8.85 2.41
N ALA A 148 -17.27 -9.36 2.54
CA ALA A 148 -16.99 -10.76 2.78
C ALA A 148 -16.31 -10.96 4.15
N PRO A 149 -16.60 -12.07 4.85
CA PRO A 149 -16.12 -12.28 6.20
C PRO A 149 -14.61 -12.55 6.25
N SER A 150 -13.97 -12.02 7.29
CA SER A 150 -12.64 -12.42 7.74
C SER A 150 -12.71 -12.89 9.20
N ASP A 151 -11.75 -13.69 9.66
CA ASP A 151 -11.62 -14.03 11.08
C ASP A 151 -11.22 -12.79 11.89
N ALA A 152 -10.41 -11.90 11.30
CA ALA A 152 -10.03 -10.62 11.87
C ALA A 152 -9.83 -9.54 10.80
N PHE A 153 -10.14 -8.31 11.17
CA PHE A 153 -9.89 -7.09 10.41
C PHE A 153 -8.93 -6.22 11.22
N VAL A 154 -7.74 -5.98 10.70
CA VAL A 154 -6.78 -5.03 11.29
C VAL A 154 -6.94 -3.70 10.58
N VAL A 155 -7.10 -2.64 11.35
CA VAL A 155 -7.32 -1.28 10.82
C VAL A 155 -6.32 -0.29 11.39
N ALA A 156 -6.05 0.77 10.62
CA ALA A 156 -5.05 1.77 10.97
C ALA A 156 -5.35 2.56 12.25
N ASN A 157 -6.63 2.73 12.61
CA ASN A 157 -7.03 3.54 13.75
C ASN A 157 -8.49 3.28 14.18
N ARG A 158 -8.87 3.83 15.34
CA ARG A 158 -10.23 3.71 15.91
C ARG A 158 -11.33 4.30 15.00
N PRO A 159 -11.15 5.48 14.35
CA PRO A 159 -12.13 5.96 13.37
C PRO A 159 -12.44 4.97 12.25
N THR A 160 -11.41 4.33 11.67
CA THR A 160 -11.60 3.27 10.68
C THR A 160 -12.33 2.05 11.28
N ALA A 161 -12.04 1.68 12.53
CA ALA A 161 -12.77 0.61 13.22
C ALA A 161 -14.27 0.91 13.34
N THR A 162 -14.62 2.15 13.69
CA THR A 162 -16.02 2.60 13.76
C THR A 162 -16.74 2.49 12.41
N VAL A 163 -16.05 2.82 11.31
CA VAL A 163 -16.60 2.67 9.95
C VAL A 163 -16.95 1.21 9.67
N LEU A 164 -16.03 0.27 9.96
CA LEU A 164 -16.30 -1.17 9.77
C LEU A 164 -17.45 -1.67 10.66
N HIS A 165 -17.50 -1.20 11.91
CA HIS A 165 -18.55 -1.59 12.84
C HIS A 165 -19.94 -1.13 12.35
N HIS A 166 -20.07 0.13 11.94
CA HIS A 166 -21.31 0.64 11.35
C HIS A 166 -21.69 -0.05 10.04
N ALA A 167 -20.71 -0.61 9.33
CA ALA A 167 -20.92 -1.40 8.13
C ALA A 167 -21.30 -2.88 8.41
N GLY A 168 -21.47 -3.25 9.69
CA GLY A 168 -21.97 -4.57 10.11
C GLY A 168 -20.89 -5.59 10.47
N VAL A 169 -19.61 -5.20 10.55
CA VAL A 169 -18.55 -6.10 11.03
C VAL A 169 -18.64 -6.22 12.57
N PRO A 170 -18.67 -7.46 13.12
CA PRO A 170 -18.70 -7.66 14.56
C PRO A 170 -17.47 -7.06 15.25
N ALA A 171 -17.68 -6.38 16.39
CA ALA A 171 -16.62 -5.62 17.07
C ALA A 171 -15.46 -6.51 17.52
N GLU A 172 -15.73 -7.75 17.92
CA GLU A 172 -14.74 -8.76 18.31
C GLU A 172 -13.81 -9.21 17.16
N ARG A 173 -14.16 -8.85 15.92
CA ARG A 173 -13.34 -9.11 14.73
C ARG A 173 -12.56 -7.88 14.27
N ILE A 174 -12.71 -6.71 14.90
CA ILE A 174 -12.06 -5.46 14.47
C ILE A 174 -10.94 -5.09 15.45
N TYR A 175 -9.73 -4.95 14.91
CA TYR A 175 -8.51 -4.73 15.68
C TYR A 175 -7.82 -3.44 15.21
N PRO A 176 -7.97 -2.31 15.95
CA PRO A 176 -7.32 -1.05 15.61
C PRO A 176 -5.86 -1.04 16.08
N LEU A 177 -5.00 -1.81 15.40
CA LEU A 177 -3.59 -2.01 15.77
C LEU A 177 -2.62 -1.10 15.02
N GLY A 178 -3.08 -0.35 14.02
CA GLY A 178 -2.23 0.49 13.19
C GLY A 178 -2.04 -0.04 11.78
N PHE A 179 -1.43 0.79 10.93
CA PHE A 179 -1.05 0.41 9.58
C PHE A 179 0.33 -0.26 9.61
N PRO A 180 0.58 -1.35 8.85
CA PRO A 180 1.91 -1.96 8.81
C PRO A 180 2.94 -1.04 8.15
N VAL A 181 3.85 -0.52 8.97
CA VAL A 181 5.00 0.31 8.57
C VAL A 181 6.31 -0.47 8.77
N SER A 182 7.40 0.00 8.17
CA SER A 182 8.68 -0.69 8.26
C SER A 182 9.14 -0.85 9.72
N PRO A 183 9.64 -2.04 10.13
CA PRO A 183 10.17 -2.23 11.48
C PRO A 183 11.37 -1.33 11.80
N GLN A 184 11.99 -0.71 10.78
CA GLN A 184 13.06 0.28 10.96
C GLN A 184 12.62 1.48 11.80
N PHE A 185 11.34 1.88 11.74
CA PHE A 185 10.82 2.97 12.56
C PHE A 185 10.78 2.63 14.05
N ALA A 186 10.74 1.34 14.40
CA ALA A 186 10.74 0.85 15.78
C ALA A 186 12.12 0.34 16.23
N ALA A 187 13.17 0.47 15.40
CA ALA A 187 14.48 -0.06 15.72
C ALA A 187 15.13 0.74 16.87
N PRO A 188 15.73 0.08 17.88
CA PRO A 188 16.36 0.77 19.01
C PRO A 188 17.45 1.76 18.55
N GLY A 189 17.44 2.96 19.13
CA GLY A 189 18.46 3.98 18.86
C GLY A 189 18.27 4.76 17.55
N ILE A 190 17.26 4.44 16.75
CA ILE A 190 16.84 5.31 15.65
C ILE A 190 16.22 6.57 16.24
N GLN A 191 16.71 7.72 15.77
CA GLN A 191 16.17 9.04 16.08
C GLN A 191 15.99 9.78 14.75
N PRO A 192 14.90 10.55 14.59
CA PRO A 192 14.77 11.46 13.47
C PRO A 192 15.95 12.42 13.39
N CYS A 193 16.27 12.87 12.16
CA CYS A 193 17.30 13.88 11.95
C CYS A 193 16.99 15.13 12.78
N PRO A 194 17.89 15.57 13.67
CA PRO A 194 17.67 16.78 14.45
C PRO A 194 17.64 18.00 13.53
N LEU A 195 16.76 18.95 13.84
CA LEU A 195 16.74 20.25 13.17
C LEU A 195 17.74 21.18 13.88
N GLU A 196 18.79 21.59 13.16
CA GLU A 196 19.77 22.55 13.66
C GLU A 196 19.33 23.99 13.36
N ASP A 197 19.49 24.90 14.33
CA ASP A 197 19.00 26.29 14.25
C ASP A 197 19.52 27.06 13.03
N ASP A 198 20.75 26.79 12.61
CA ASP A 198 21.40 27.39 11.43
C ASP A 198 21.74 26.37 10.32
N GLY A 199 21.34 25.11 10.50
CA GLY A 199 21.63 24.04 9.55
C GLY A 199 20.64 23.96 8.37
N PRO A 200 20.91 23.04 7.42
CA PRO A 200 20.06 22.85 6.25
C PRO A 200 18.70 22.24 6.62
N ILE A 201 17.62 22.78 6.05
CA ILE A 201 16.27 22.23 6.14
C ILE A 201 16.11 21.16 5.06
N LYS A 202 16.28 19.89 5.46
CA LYS A 202 16.11 18.72 4.59
C LYS A 202 14.62 18.43 4.34
N LEU A 203 14.20 18.56 3.09
CA LEU A 203 12.84 18.29 2.63
C LEU A 203 12.82 17.06 1.71
N LEU A 204 11.92 16.12 1.99
CA LEU A 204 11.67 14.95 1.15
C LEU A 204 10.41 15.16 0.32
N TYR A 205 10.56 15.34 -0.98
CA TYR A 205 9.45 15.56 -1.91
C TYR A 205 9.12 14.28 -2.69
N VAL A 206 7.99 13.65 -2.37
CA VAL A 206 7.55 12.39 -2.99
C VAL A 206 6.55 12.67 -4.13
N ILE A 207 7.01 12.59 -5.38
CA ILE A 207 6.16 12.81 -6.55
C ILE A 207 5.33 11.56 -6.85
N ASN A 208 4.04 11.61 -6.49
CA ASN A 208 3.08 10.56 -6.82
C ASN A 208 2.11 10.97 -7.94
N HIS A 209 1.68 12.23 -7.98
CA HIS A 209 0.80 12.81 -9.03
C HIS A 209 1.08 14.31 -9.20
N GLY A 210 0.71 14.90 -10.34
CA GLY A 210 0.80 16.36 -10.54
C GLY A 210 2.10 16.86 -11.19
N LYS A 211 2.75 16.04 -12.04
CA LYS A 211 4.00 16.37 -12.76
C LYS A 211 4.04 17.80 -13.31
N LYS A 212 2.93 18.26 -13.92
CA LYS A 212 2.82 19.59 -14.55
C LYS A 212 3.08 20.77 -13.60
N LYS A 213 2.89 20.61 -12.29
CA LYS A 213 3.08 21.70 -11.30
C LYS A 213 4.28 21.49 -10.37
N CYS A 214 4.92 20.31 -10.39
CA CYS A 214 5.99 20.01 -9.44
C CYS A 214 7.20 20.95 -9.60
N GLY A 215 7.61 21.26 -10.84
CA GLY A 215 8.74 22.16 -11.08
C GLY A 215 8.59 23.53 -10.40
N LYS A 216 7.42 24.17 -10.50
CA LYS A 216 7.19 25.49 -9.87
C LYS A 216 7.22 25.45 -8.34
N VAL A 217 6.69 24.37 -7.75
CA VAL A 217 6.73 24.18 -6.30
C VAL A 217 8.17 24.00 -5.83
N LEU A 218 8.93 23.15 -6.53
CA LEU A 218 10.34 22.89 -6.23
C LEU A 218 11.20 24.14 -6.38
N ASP A 219 11.00 24.94 -7.45
CA ASP A 219 11.69 26.22 -7.62
C ASP A 219 11.41 27.16 -6.42
N ARG A 220 10.14 27.27 -6.01
CA ARG A 220 9.73 28.15 -4.91
C ARG A 220 10.32 27.74 -3.57
N LEU A 221 10.46 26.43 -3.33
CA LEU A 221 11.11 25.88 -2.14
C LEU A 221 12.62 26.21 -2.13
N LEU A 222 13.26 26.19 -3.30
CA LEU A 222 14.69 26.46 -3.45
C LEU A 222 15.08 27.94 -3.33
N GLU A 223 14.11 28.86 -3.39
CA GLU A 223 14.34 30.28 -3.06
C GLU A 223 14.82 30.47 -1.61
N ASN A 224 14.50 29.53 -0.71
CA ASN A 224 15.13 29.50 0.60
C ASN A 224 16.48 28.79 0.52
N GLU A 225 17.56 29.51 0.79
CA GLU A 225 18.94 28.99 0.67
C GLU A 225 19.26 27.83 1.63
N ARG A 226 18.54 27.74 2.76
CA ARG A 226 18.71 26.66 3.74
C ARG A 226 18.04 25.36 3.29
N VAL A 227 17.16 25.38 2.31
CA VAL A 227 16.43 24.19 1.88
C VAL A 227 17.34 23.27 1.05
N HIS A 228 17.38 22.00 1.49
CA HIS A 228 17.99 20.88 0.78
C HIS A 228 16.87 19.90 0.38
N LEU A 229 16.74 19.59 -0.90
CA LEU A 229 15.65 18.77 -1.43
C LEU A 229 16.13 17.39 -1.85
N THR A 230 15.46 16.36 -1.35
CA THR A 230 15.49 15.03 -1.94
C THR A 230 14.16 14.78 -2.63
N ILE A 231 14.18 14.50 -3.92
CA ILE A 231 12.97 14.32 -4.74
C ILE A 231 12.91 12.87 -5.19
N THR A 232 11.81 12.17 -4.93
CA THR A 232 11.61 10.80 -5.46
C THR A 232 10.60 10.83 -6.61
N THR A 233 11.01 10.40 -7.81
CA THR A 233 10.13 10.34 -9.00
C THR A 233 9.47 8.98 -9.20
N GLY A 234 9.76 8.01 -8.33
CA GLY A 234 9.29 6.64 -8.49
C GLY A 234 9.84 6.02 -9.77
N ARG A 235 9.02 5.25 -10.50
CA ARG A 235 9.46 4.54 -11.72
C ARG A 235 9.53 5.44 -12.97
N ASP A 236 9.35 6.75 -12.81
CA ASP A 236 9.34 7.70 -13.91
C ASP A 236 10.76 8.18 -14.25
N ALA A 237 11.41 7.48 -15.17
CA ALA A 237 12.78 7.76 -15.60
C ALA A 237 12.89 9.08 -16.40
N GLU A 238 11.86 9.42 -17.17
CA GLU A 238 11.82 10.67 -17.96
C GLU A 238 11.73 11.88 -17.02
N LEU A 239 10.82 11.85 -16.05
CA LEU A 239 10.73 12.91 -15.04
C LEU A 239 11.99 13.01 -14.20
N LYS A 240 12.64 11.87 -13.89
CA LYS A 240 13.93 11.89 -13.20
C LYS A 240 14.95 12.69 -14.00
N ALA A 241 15.12 12.38 -15.29
CA ALA A 241 16.06 13.07 -16.16
C ALA A 241 15.73 14.57 -16.30
N GLU A 242 14.45 14.91 -16.48
CA GLU A 242 13.98 16.30 -16.57
C GLU A 242 14.35 17.10 -15.31
N LEU A 243 14.07 16.56 -14.11
CA LEU A 243 14.35 17.25 -12.86
C LEU A 243 15.85 17.31 -12.55
N GLN A 244 16.62 16.28 -12.93
CA GLN A 244 18.08 16.30 -12.83
C GLN A 244 18.70 17.41 -13.69
N ASP A 245 18.22 17.58 -14.92
CA ASP A 245 18.69 18.66 -15.80
C ASP A 245 18.27 20.04 -15.28
N ARG A 246 16.99 20.21 -14.92
CA ARG A 246 16.43 21.46 -14.38
C ARG A 246 17.20 21.97 -13.16
N PHE A 247 17.54 21.07 -12.23
CA PHE A 247 18.16 21.42 -10.95
C PHE A 247 19.68 21.20 -10.91
N ARG A 248 20.33 20.95 -12.05
CA ARG A 248 21.80 20.77 -12.13
C ARG A 248 22.58 21.94 -11.50
N LYS A 249 22.04 23.16 -11.56
CA LYS A 249 22.66 24.37 -10.97
C LYS A 249 22.63 24.42 -9.44
N TYR A 250 21.85 23.55 -8.77
CA TYR A 250 21.73 23.45 -7.32
C TYR A 250 22.53 22.26 -6.77
N ASP A 251 23.74 22.05 -7.30
CA ASP A 251 24.59 20.94 -6.90
C ASP A 251 24.84 20.95 -5.37
N GLY A 252 24.79 19.78 -4.75
CA GLY A 252 24.84 19.61 -3.29
C GLY A 252 23.56 19.99 -2.51
N ARG A 253 22.61 20.72 -3.11
CA ARG A 253 21.33 21.09 -2.47
C ARG A 253 20.13 20.30 -2.97
N VAL A 254 20.21 19.69 -4.16
CA VAL A 254 19.11 18.91 -4.74
C VAL A 254 19.59 17.51 -5.13
N GLN A 255 18.90 16.49 -4.62
CA GLN A 255 19.07 15.09 -5.00
C GLN A 255 17.79 14.57 -5.64
N VAL A 256 17.90 14.02 -6.87
CA VAL A 256 16.76 13.42 -7.58
C VAL A 256 16.93 11.90 -7.64
N LEU A 257 16.07 11.19 -6.93
CA LEU A 257 16.00 9.75 -6.85
C LEU A 257 14.89 9.20 -7.76
N GLY A 258 15.13 8.03 -8.35
CA GLY A 258 14.09 7.27 -9.04
C GLY A 258 13.27 6.44 -8.04
N TRP A 259 12.92 5.22 -8.44
CA TRP A 259 12.31 4.26 -7.52
C TRP A 259 13.35 3.83 -6.48
N THR A 260 12.95 3.84 -5.21
CA THR A 260 13.81 3.47 -4.09
C THR A 260 13.03 2.62 -3.09
N ASN A 261 13.72 1.68 -2.46
CA ASN A 261 13.25 0.90 -1.31
C ASN A 261 13.74 1.47 0.02
N GLN A 262 14.42 2.63 0.02
CA GLN A 262 14.98 3.28 1.20
C GLN A 262 14.07 4.36 1.80
N MET A 263 12.76 4.30 1.53
CA MET A 263 11.80 5.29 2.04
C MET A 263 11.85 5.46 3.57
N PRO A 264 11.95 4.40 4.40
CA PRO A 264 12.07 4.58 5.85
C PRO A 264 13.27 5.41 6.27
N ALA A 265 14.45 5.09 5.73
CA ALA A 265 15.68 5.84 5.99
C ALA A 265 15.59 7.29 5.51
N LEU A 266 14.99 7.53 4.34
CA LEU A 266 14.75 8.87 3.83
C LEU A 266 13.80 9.65 4.75
N ILE A 267 12.70 9.07 5.20
CA ILE A 267 11.77 9.76 6.08
C ILE A 267 12.47 10.14 7.40
N LEU A 268 13.21 9.21 7.99
CA LEU A 268 13.97 9.45 9.23
C LEU A 268 15.08 10.50 9.07
N SER A 269 15.65 10.64 7.87
CA SER A 269 16.76 11.56 7.61
C SER A 269 16.32 12.96 7.15
N HIS A 270 15.03 13.24 7.04
CA HIS A 270 14.48 14.51 6.56
C HIS A 270 13.54 15.14 7.59
N HIS A 271 13.45 16.47 7.61
CA HIS A 271 12.65 17.20 8.59
C HIS A 271 11.18 17.32 8.18
N VAL A 272 10.91 17.34 6.87
CA VAL A 272 9.55 17.47 6.33
C VAL A 272 9.39 16.59 5.11
N LEU A 273 8.31 15.81 5.09
CA LEU A 273 7.85 15.08 3.91
C LEU A 273 6.72 15.85 3.22
N ILE A 274 6.87 16.09 1.92
CA ILE A 274 5.86 16.69 1.04
C ILE A 274 5.45 15.64 0.01
N GLY A 275 4.19 15.24 0.02
CA GLY A 275 3.69 14.22 -0.90
C GLY A 275 2.17 14.17 -0.95
N LYS A 276 1.66 13.20 -1.73
CA LYS A 276 0.23 12.87 -1.68
C LYS A 276 -0.11 12.23 -0.33
N ALA A 277 -1.28 12.54 0.20
CA ALA A 277 -1.88 11.84 1.35
C ALA A 277 -2.30 10.39 0.98
N GLY A 278 -1.34 9.57 0.56
CA GLY A 278 -1.52 8.14 0.35
C GLY A 278 -1.51 7.41 1.69
N GLY A 279 -2.32 6.35 1.81
CA GLY A 279 -2.48 5.60 3.07
C GLY A 279 -1.15 5.17 3.70
N ALA A 280 -0.24 4.59 2.92
CA ALA A 280 1.06 4.13 3.42
C ALA A 280 1.99 5.27 3.85
N VAL A 281 2.30 6.22 2.96
CA VAL A 281 3.26 7.32 3.23
C VAL A 281 2.85 8.17 4.44
N VAL A 282 1.56 8.42 4.63
CA VAL A 282 1.09 9.17 5.81
C VAL A 282 1.37 8.39 7.09
N GLN A 283 1.16 7.07 7.07
CA GLN A 283 1.39 6.23 8.24
C GLN A 283 2.88 6.04 8.51
N GLU A 284 3.71 5.93 7.47
CA GLU A 284 5.18 5.91 7.59
C GLU A 284 5.71 7.23 8.18
N ALA A 285 5.15 8.37 7.78
CA ALA A 285 5.52 9.68 8.32
C ALA A 285 5.05 9.90 9.77
N ILE A 286 3.93 9.26 10.19
CA ILE A 286 3.48 9.29 11.59
C ILE A 286 4.35 8.36 12.47
N ALA A 287 4.89 7.30 11.89
CA ALA A 287 5.72 6.32 12.60
C ALA A 287 7.17 6.77 12.80
N ALA A 288 7.68 7.65 11.93
CA ALA A 288 8.99 8.26 12.03
C ALA A 288 9.02 9.38 13.09
#